data_AF-A0A7T1HQ48-F1
#
_entry.id   AF-A0A7T1HQ48-F1
#
_cell.length_a   1.000
_cell.length_b   1.000
_cell.length_c   1.000
_cell.angle_alpha   90.00
_cell.angle_beta   90.00
_cell.angle_gamma   90.00
#
_symmetry.space_group_name_H-M   'P 1'
#
loop_
_entity.id
_entity.type
_entity.pdbx_description
1 polymer ?
#
loop_
_entity_poly.entity_id
_entity_poly.type
_entity_poly.pdbx_seq_one_letter_code
_entity_poly.pdbx_strand_id
1 'polypeptide(L)'
;MAHTLSITDYCSYRRERGLACAYTTVKQALSQGKIRQGVKRHGQRVLIDPEIADREWAASVLSHQGRQVNISGDPVVADVDWAPRAVSQARKEAALAEMAELELQERRGSLVPIDEVEELWFVACRQMRDAMESIPARILGRISGIMGVIDPVQQSKLNEVLEGEIRSALEGLSRSMKVSE
;
A
#
# COMPACT_ATOMS: atom_id res chain seq x y z
N MET A 1 14.59 65.77 -1.81
CA MET A 1 14.16 65.39 -3.17
C MET A 1 13.84 63.90 -3.15
N ALA A 2 12.59 63.51 -3.41
CA ALA A 2 12.19 62.10 -3.31
C ALA A 2 12.63 61.34 -4.57
N HIS A 3 13.79 60.68 -4.52
CA HIS A 3 14.29 59.83 -5.60
C HIS A 3 13.62 58.46 -5.49
N THR A 4 12.58 58.26 -6.30
CA THR A 4 11.93 56.95 -6.45
C THR A 4 12.62 56.16 -7.55
N LEU A 5 13.09 54.96 -7.23
CA LEU A 5 13.87 54.09 -8.11
C LEU A 5 13.03 52.93 -8.65
N SER A 6 13.38 52.39 -9.82
CA SER A 6 12.81 51.12 -10.28
C SER A 6 13.38 49.96 -9.45
N ILE A 7 12.77 48.77 -9.53
CA ILE A 7 13.24 47.58 -8.81
C ILE A 7 14.69 47.24 -9.17
N THR A 8 15.08 47.42 -10.44
CA THR A 8 16.44 47.19 -10.93
C THR A 8 17.42 48.21 -10.36
N ASP A 9 17.04 49.49 -10.36
CA ASP A 9 17.87 50.58 -9.84
C ASP A 9 18.03 50.50 -8.31
N TYR A 10 16.98 50.05 -7.60
CA TYR A 10 17.04 49.76 -6.17
C TYR A 10 18.01 48.62 -5.83
N CYS A 11 18.11 47.60 -6.69
CA CYS A 11 19.10 46.52 -6.51
C CYS A 11 20.53 47.02 -6.70
N SER A 12 20.77 47.89 -7.69
CA SER A 12 22.07 48.54 -7.89
C SER A 12 22.45 49.41 -6.69
N TYR A 13 21.51 50.22 -6.20
CA TYR A 13 21.69 51.06 -5.01
C TYR A 13 22.10 50.26 -3.77
N ARG A 14 21.46 49.11 -3.50
CA ARG A 14 21.83 48.25 -2.36
C ARG A 14 23.20 47.58 -2.56
N ARG A 15 23.55 47.20 -3.79
CA ARG A 15 24.84 46.59 -4.10
C ARG A 15 25.99 47.57 -3.90
N GLU A 16 25.82 48.84 -4.29
CA GLU A 16 26.80 49.90 -4.03
C GLU A 16 27.05 50.13 -2.53
N ARG A 17 26.07 49.83 -1.68
CA ARG A 17 26.18 49.86 -0.21
C ARG A 17 26.68 48.55 0.41
N GLY A 18 27.11 47.59 -0.41
CA GLY A 18 27.63 46.29 0.05
C GLY A 18 26.56 45.33 0.57
N LEU A 19 25.27 45.62 0.35
CA LEU A 19 24.16 44.75 0.76
C LEU A 19 23.84 43.75 -0.36
N ALA A 20 23.73 42.46 0.00
CA ALA A 20 23.38 41.41 -0.96
C ALA A 20 21.94 41.63 -1.47
N CYS A 21 21.80 41.87 -2.77
CA CYS A 21 20.51 42.10 -3.40
C CYS A 21 20.36 41.28 -4.68
N ALA A 22 19.32 40.44 -4.72
CA ALA A 22 18.86 39.72 -5.90
C ALA A 22 17.43 40.16 -6.25
N TYR A 23 17.14 40.30 -7.54
CA TYR A 23 15.85 40.77 -8.04
C TYR A 23 14.67 39.92 -7.52
N THR A 24 14.86 38.61 -7.46
CA THR A 24 13.87 37.65 -6.95
C THR A 24 13.58 37.87 -5.47
N THR A 25 14.60 38.17 -4.66
CA THR A 25 14.46 38.46 -3.22
C THR A 25 13.68 39.75 -2.99
N VAL A 26 13.92 40.79 -3.79
CA VAL A 26 13.14 42.05 -3.70
C VAL A 26 11.69 41.82 -4.13
N LYS A 27 11.46 41.07 -5.20
CA LYS A 27 10.11 40.70 -5.66
C LYS A 27 9.35 39.89 -4.58
N GLN A 28 10.02 38.96 -3.92
CA GLN A 28 9.45 38.18 -2.82
C GLN A 28 9.16 39.03 -1.59
N ALA A 29 10.02 39.98 -1.25
CA ALA A 29 9.79 40.90 -0.15
C ALA A 29 8.62 41.86 -0.41
N LEU A 30 8.44 42.31 -1.65
CA LEU A 30 7.25 43.06 -2.07
C LEU A 30 5.99 42.20 -1.96
N SER A 31 6.02 40.93 -2.39
CA SER A 31 4.85 40.03 -2.29
C SER A 31 4.52 39.65 -0.85
N GLN A 32 5.52 39.49 0.01
CA GLN A 32 5.36 39.22 1.44
C GLN A 32 4.96 40.48 2.23
N GLY A 33 4.90 41.64 1.58
CA GLY A 33 4.56 42.91 2.23
C GLY A 33 5.58 43.34 3.28
N LYS A 34 6.87 43.08 3.04
CA LYS A 34 7.99 43.50 3.90
C LYS A 34 8.43 44.95 3.63
N ILE A 35 8.09 45.48 2.46
CA ILE A 35 8.25 46.89 2.07
C ILE A 35 6.84 47.40 1.74
N ARG A 36 6.22 48.16 2.64
CA ARG A 36 4.81 48.60 2.51
C ARG A 36 4.71 50.09 2.24
N GLN A 37 5.47 50.91 2.96
CA GLN A 37 5.37 52.38 2.87
C GLN A 37 6.32 52.96 1.82
N GLY A 38 7.39 52.25 1.47
CA GLY A 38 8.34 52.67 0.42
C GLY A 38 7.84 52.48 -1.02
N VAL A 39 6.62 51.98 -1.24
CA VAL A 39 6.13 51.59 -2.56
C VAL A 39 5.14 52.62 -3.11
N LYS A 40 5.52 53.32 -4.19
CA LYS A 40 4.62 54.18 -4.95
C LYS A 40 4.25 53.48 -6.26
N ARG A 41 2.97 53.17 -6.44
CA ARG A 41 2.45 52.61 -7.71
C ARG A 41 2.09 53.74 -8.65
N HIS A 42 2.78 53.82 -9.78
CA HIS A 42 2.44 54.76 -10.86
C HIS A 42 2.07 53.95 -12.10
N GLY A 43 0.77 53.67 -12.27
CA GLY A 43 0.28 52.76 -13.31
C GLY A 43 0.81 51.33 -13.16
N GLN A 44 1.34 50.74 -14.23
CA GLN A 44 1.93 49.38 -14.23
C GLN A 44 3.35 49.29 -13.60
N ARG A 45 3.99 50.42 -13.25
CA ARG A 45 5.35 50.43 -12.71
C ARG A 45 5.36 50.64 -11.20
N VAL A 46 6.10 49.79 -10.50
CA VAL A 46 6.32 49.86 -9.06
C VAL A 46 7.61 50.63 -8.82
N LEU A 47 7.48 51.80 -8.18
CA LEU A 47 8.60 52.64 -7.82
C LEU A 47 8.87 52.52 -6.32
N ILE A 48 10.14 52.32 -5.95
CA ILE A 48 10.58 52.09 -4.58
C ILE A 48 11.37 53.31 -4.10
N ASP A 49 11.01 53.86 -2.95
CA ASP A 49 11.82 54.83 -2.23
C ASP A 49 12.92 54.08 -1.46
N PRO A 50 14.20 54.24 -1.85
CA PRO A 50 15.29 53.39 -1.36
C PRO A 50 15.52 53.51 0.15
N GLU A 51 15.37 54.71 0.73
CA GLU A 51 15.66 54.93 2.15
C GLU A 51 14.57 54.37 3.07
N ILE A 52 13.31 54.49 2.64
CA ILE A 52 12.17 53.95 3.38
C ILE A 52 12.16 52.42 3.26
N ALA A 53 12.47 51.88 2.08
CA ALA A 53 12.47 50.45 1.83
C ALA A 53 13.56 49.69 2.60
N ASP A 54 14.78 50.24 2.71
CA ASP A 54 15.84 49.61 3.51
C ASP A 54 15.51 49.63 5.01
N ARG A 55 14.87 50.70 5.50
CA ARG A 55 14.44 50.79 6.91
C ARG A 55 13.38 49.75 7.25
N GLU A 56 12.37 49.58 6.39
CA GLU A 56 11.32 48.57 6.57
C GLU A 56 11.89 47.15 6.44
N TRP A 57 12.80 46.93 5.50
CA TRP A 57 13.47 45.65 5.34
C TRP A 57 14.26 45.27 6.60
N ALA A 58 15.06 46.19 7.13
CA ALA A 58 15.83 45.98 8.35
C ALA A 58 14.90 45.71 9.55
N ALA A 59 13.81 46.48 9.69
CA ALA A 59 12.82 46.27 10.75
C ALA A 59 12.13 44.89 10.66
N SER A 60 11.82 44.42 9.45
CA SER A 60 11.22 43.10 9.24
C SER A 60 12.19 41.95 9.55
N VAL A 61 13.47 42.10 9.17
CA VAL A 61 14.53 41.13 9.50
C VAL A 61 14.77 41.06 11.01
N LEU A 62 14.80 42.21 11.70
CA LEU A 62 14.93 42.28 13.16
C LEU A 62 13.71 41.69 13.87
N SER A 63 12.50 41.91 13.35
CA SER A 63 11.28 41.30 13.89
C SER A 63 11.27 39.77 13.77
N HIS A 64 11.88 39.20 12.73
CA HIS A 64 12.00 37.76 12.57
C HIS A 64 13.21 37.17 13.32
N GLN A 65 14.27 37.94 13.55
CA GLN A 65 15.38 37.56 14.45
C GLN A 65 14.99 37.64 15.93
N GLY A 66 14.02 38.47 16.29
CA GLY A 66 13.45 38.57 17.65
C GLY A 66 12.57 37.40 18.09
N ARG A 67 12.39 36.37 17.24
CA ARG A 67 11.82 35.07 17.66
C ARG A 67 12.92 34.03 17.89
N GLN A 68 13.99 34.44 18.57
CA GLN A 68 14.75 33.49 19.38
C GLN A 68 13.85 33.09 20.54
N VAL A 69 13.42 31.83 20.55
CA VAL A 69 12.83 31.20 21.73
C VAL A 69 13.90 31.27 22.82
N ASN A 70 13.74 32.16 23.79
CA ASN A 70 14.53 32.16 25.02
C ASN A 70 14.21 30.85 25.74
N ILE A 71 15.04 29.83 25.56
CA ILE A 71 15.07 28.65 26.41
C ILE A 71 15.84 29.06 27.68
N SER A 72 15.22 29.92 28.47
CA SER A 72 15.71 30.38 29.77
C SER A 72 14.52 30.43 30.72
N GLY A 73 13.99 29.24 30.96
CA GLY A 73 12.99 28.87 31.93
C GLY A 73 13.20 27.38 32.13
N ASP A 74 12.91 26.86 33.32
CA ASP A 74 12.95 25.42 33.63
C ASP A 74 12.49 24.59 32.43
N PRO A 75 13.05 23.39 32.19
CA PRO A 75 12.52 22.51 31.17
C PRO A 75 11.06 22.24 31.52
N VAL A 76 10.16 23.00 30.90
CA VAL A 76 8.80 22.58 30.69
C VAL A 76 8.99 21.42 29.73
N VAL A 77 9.20 20.24 30.31
CA VAL A 77 8.91 18.99 29.67
C VAL A 77 7.49 19.22 29.19
N ALA A 78 7.34 19.57 27.92
CA ALA A 78 6.04 19.44 27.30
C ALA A 78 5.74 17.97 27.54
N ASP A 79 4.81 17.72 28.46
CA ASP A 79 4.16 16.44 28.64
C ASP A 79 3.40 16.22 27.34
N VAL A 80 4.17 15.98 26.27
CA VAL A 80 3.70 15.46 25.03
C VAL A 80 3.29 14.08 25.47
N ASP A 81 1.99 13.97 25.76
CA ASP A 81 1.34 12.72 26.05
C ASP A 81 1.66 11.82 24.85
N TRP A 82 2.72 11.05 25.01
CA TRP A 82 3.31 10.16 24.02
C TRP A 82 2.53 8.85 24.03
N ALA A 83 1.68 8.65 25.05
CA ALA A 83 0.84 7.48 25.22
C ALA A 83 -0.05 7.22 24.00
N PRO A 84 -0.76 8.20 23.40
CA PRO A 84 -1.63 7.93 22.25
C PRO A 84 -0.86 7.52 20.99
N ARG A 85 0.33 8.10 20.76
CA ARG A 85 1.16 7.76 19.59
C ARG A 85 1.89 6.44 19.76
N ALA A 86 2.47 6.19 20.94
CA ALA A 86 3.13 4.93 21.26
C ALA A 86 2.13 3.77 21.25
N VAL A 87 0.92 3.95 21.78
CA VAL A 87 -0.14 2.93 21.70
C VAL A 87 -0.55 2.66 20.24
N SER A 88 -0.66 3.70 19.41
CA SER A 88 -0.99 3.53 17.99
C SER A 88 0.12 2.82 17.20
N GLN A 89 1.38 3.13 17.49
CA GLN A 89 2.54 2.46 16.89
C GLN A 89 2.65 1.00 17.34
N ALA A 90 2.50 0.73 18.64
CA ALA A 90 2.51 -0.62 19.19
C ALA A 90 1.41 -1.50 18.58
N ARG A 91 0.18 -0.96 18.39
CA ARG A 91 -0.91 -1.69 17.71
C ARG A 91 -0.56 -2.02 16.26
N LYS A 92 0.07 -1.09 15.55
CA LYS A 92 0.49 -1.30 14.16
C LYS A 92 1.59 -2.35 14.07
N GLU A 93 2.58 -2.28 14.96
CA GLU A 93 3.69 -3.23 15.02
C GLU A 93 3.23 -4.63 15.40
N ALA A 94 2.29 -4.75 16.36
CA ALA A 94 1.67 -6.03 16.71
C ALA A 94 0.94 -6.66 15.52
N ALA A 95 0.09 -5.89 14.81
CA ALA A 95 -0.62 -6.39 13.64
C ALA A 95 0.33 -6.81 12.50
N LEU A 96 1.45 -6.08 12.31
CA LEU A 96 2.48 -6.45 11.34
C LEU A 96 3.22 -7.72 11.76
N ALA A 97 3.48 -7.91 13.06
CA ALA A 97 4.11 -9.11 13.58
C ALA A 97 3.19 -10.34 13.41
N GLU A 98 1.90 -10.21 13.70
CA GLU A 98 0.91 -11.27 13.49
C GLU A 98 0.79 -11.66 12.01
N MET A 99 0.75 -10.67 11.11
CA MET A 99 0.75 -10.93 9.67
C MET A 99 2.02 -11.65 9.22
N ALA A 100 3.20 -11.23 9.69
CA ALA A 100 4.46 -11.89 9.37
C ALA A 100 4.54 -13.32 9.94
N GLU A 101 3.93 -13.57 11.09
CA GLU A 101 3.86 -14.91 11.67
C GLU A 101 2.96 -15.84 10.84
N LEU A 102 1.79 -15.37 10.38
CA LEU A 102 0.92 -16.12 9.47
C LEU A 102 1.64 -16.44 8.14
N GLU A 103 2.28 -15.45 7.52
CA GLU A 103 3.05 -15.66 6.28
C GLU A 103 4.21 -16.65 6.48
N LEU A 104 4.87 -16.61 7.63
CA LEU A 104 5.95 -17.54 7.98
C LEU A 104 5.41 -18.96 8.19
N GLN A 105 4.23 -19.11 8.79
CA GLN A 105 3.58 -20.40 8.96
C GLN A 105 3.04 -20.98 7.64
N GLU A 106 2.53 -20.14 6.73
CA GLU A 106 2.20 -20.52 5.35
C GLU A 106 3.45 -21.02 4.60
N ARG A 107 4.56 -20.26 4.66
CA ARG A 107 5.83 -20.68 4.02
C ARG A 107 6.46 -21.93 4.63
N ARG A 108 6.20 -22.18 5.91
CA ARG A 108 6.58 -23.42 6.61
C ARG A 108 5.68 -24.60 6.25
N GLY A 109 4.61 -24.39 5.47
CA GLY A 109 3.66 -25.41 5.07
C GLY A 109 2.77 -25.91 6.22
N SER A 110 2.71 -25.17 7.33
CA SER A 110 1.84 -25.49 8.48
C SER A 110 0.43 -24.90 8.34
N LEU A 111 0.30 -23.86 7.49
CA LEU A 111 -0.96 -23.27 7.07
C LEU A 111 -1.10 -23.46 5.56
N VAL A 112 -2.19 -24.06 5.12
CA VAL A 112 -2.57 -24.21 3.71
C VAL A 112 -3.93 -23.55 3.54
N PRO A 113 -4.15 -22.74 2.51
CA PRO A 113 -5.44 -22.14 2.26
C PRO A 113 -6.49 -23.23 2.03
N ILE A 114 -7.61 -23.13 2.73
CA ILE A 114 -8.67 -24.13 2.69
C ILE A 114 -9.23 -24.31 1.27
N ASP A 115 -9.36 -23.21 0.52
CA ASP A 115 -9.85 -23.21 -0.87
C ASP A 115 -8.96 -24.08 -1.79
N GLU A 116 -7.64 -24.04 -1.60
CA GLU A 116 -6.70 -24.85 -2.39
C GLU A 116 -6.82 -26.34 -2.02
N VAL A 117 -6.98 -26.65 -0.73
CA VAL A 117 -7.20 -28.03 -0.28
C VAL A 117 -8.51 -28.58 -0.83
N GLU A 118 -9.60 -27.79 -0.80
CA GLU A 118 -10.89 -28.20 -1.34
C GLU A 118 -10.83 -28.46 -2.84
N GLU A 119 -10.16 -27.60 -3.61
CA GLU A 119 -9.98 -27.78 -5.05
C GLU A 119 -9.13 -29.03 -5.35
N LEU A 120 -7.99 -29.18 -4.69
CA LEU A 120 -7.10 -30.34 -4.87
C LEU A 120 -7.82 -31.64 -4.46
N TRP A 121 -8.57 -31.62 -3.36
CA TRP A 121 -9.34 -32.76 -2.89
C TRP A 121 -10.44 -33.14 -3.86
N PHE A 122 -11.16 -32.16 -4.41
CA PHE A 122 -12.18 -32.38 -5.42
C PHE A 122 -11.61 -33.01 -6.68
N VAL A 123 -10.47 -32.48 -7.18
CA VAL A 123 -9.76 -33.02 -8.34
C VAL A 123 -9.30 -34.45 -8.07
N ALA A 124 -8.70 -34.73 -6.91
CA ALA A 124 -8.25 -36.06 -6.54
C ALA A 124 -9.42 -37.06 -6.46
N CYS A 125 -10.53 -36.68 -5.80
CA CYS A 125 -11.72 -37.52 -5.71
C CYS A 125 -12.35 -37.79 -7.08
N ARG A 126 -12.37 -36.79 -7.97
CA ARG A 126 -12.86 -36.94 -9.34
C ARG A 126 -11.99 -37.90 -10.13
N GLN A 127 -10.66 -37.73 -10.11
CA GLN A 127 -9.72 -38.63 -10.78
C GLN A 127 -9.89 -40.08 -10.28
N MET A 128 -10.07 -40.26 -8.97
CA MET A 128 -10.32 -41.57 -8.40
C MET A 128 -11.65 -42.17 -8.88
N ARG A 129 -12.74 -41.39 -8.92
CA ARG A 129 -14.03 -41.84 -9.45
C ARG A 129 -13.92 -42.26 -10.92
N ASP A 130 -13.36 -41.39 -11.75
CA ASP A 130 -13.23 -41.63 -13.19
C ASP A 130 -12.36 -42.88 -13.45
N ALA A 131 -11.28 -43.06 -12.68
CA ALA A 131 -10.43 -44.25 -12.74
C ALA A 131 -11.21 -45.52 -12.36
N MET A 132 -12.01 -45.48 -11.29
CA MET A 132 -12.83 -46.60 -10.84
C MET A 132 -13.94 -46.95 -11.85
N GLU A 133 -14.65 -45.96 -12.39
CA GLU A 133 -15.68 -46.17 -13.41
C GLU A 133 -15.12 -46.70 -14.75
N SER A 134 -13.82 -46.50 -15.02
CA SER A 134 -13.17 -47.10 -16.20
C SER A 134 -12.83 -48.59 -16.05
N ILE A 135 -12.83 -49.13 -14.82
CA ILE A 135 -12.42 -50.51 -14.54
C ILE A 135 -13.31 -51.56 -15.23
N PRO A 136 -14.66 -51.47 -15.21
CA PRO A 136 -15.54 -52.47 -15.82
C PRO A 136 -15.22 -52.67 -17.31
N ALA A 137 -15.15 -51.57 -18.08
CA ALA A 137 -14.81 -51.62 -19.49
C ALA A 137 -13.43 -52.27 -19.76
N ARG A 138 -12.42 -51.94 -18.94
CA ARG A 138 -11.07 -52.53 -19.04
C ARG A 138 -11.06 -54.02 -18.70
N ILE A 139 -11.80 -54.44 -17.69
CA ILE A 139 -11.92 -55.85 -17.30
C ILE A 139 -12.63 -56.62 -18.41
N LEU A 140 -13.74 -56.10 -18.95
CA LEU A 140 -14.47 -56.74 -20.04
C LEU A 140 -13.59 -56.94 -21.27
N GLY A 141 -12.82 -55.94 -21.67
CA GLY A 141 -11.86 -56.07 -22.76
C GLY A 141 -10.83 -57.18 -22.51
N ARG A 142 -10.36 -57.34 -21.26
CA ARG A 142 -9.44 -58.42 -20.87
C ARG A 142 -10.11 -59.80 -20.88
N ILE A 143 -11.33 -59.91 -20.35
CA ILE A 143 -12.08 -61.18 -20.32
C ILE A 143 -12.37 -61.64 -21.75
N SER A 144 -12.82 -60.75 -22.64
CA SER A 144 -13.04 -61.08 -24.05
C SER A 144 -11.75 -61.54 -24.75
N GLY A 145 -10.60 -60.98 -24.37
CA GLY A 145 -9.30 -61.44 -24.88
C GLY A 145 -8.92 -62.86 -24.43
N ILE A 146 -9.34 -63.28 -23.23
CA ILE A 146 -9.01 -64.59 -22.63
C ILE A 146 -10.03 -65.67 -23.03
N MET A 147 -11.32 -65.37 -22.92
CA MET A 147 -12.42 -66.32 -23.10
C MET A 147 -12.92 -66.39 -24.55
N GLY A 148 -12.46 -65.51 -25.43
CA GLY A 148 -12.94 -65.39 -26.80
C GLY A 148 -14.20 -64.55 -26.93
N VAL A 149 -15.02 -64.82 -27.94
CA VAL A 149 -16.24 -64.04 -28.22
C VAL A 149 -17.26 -64.27 -27.10
N ILE A 150 -17.39 -63.28 -26.22
CA ILE A 150 -18.50 -63.20 -25.25
C ILE A 150 -19.73 -62.74 -26.01
N ASP A 151 -20.87 -63.36 -25.73
CA ASP A 151 -22.14 -62.92 -26.27
C ASP A 151 -22.45 -61.46 -25.86
N PRO A 152 -22.90 -60.57 -26.76
CA PRO A 152 -23.16 -59.17 -26.45
C PRO A 152 -24.13 -58.95 -25.28
N VAL A 153 -25.09 -59.87 -25.07
CA VAL A 153 -26.03 -59.80 -23.95
C VAL A 153 -25.32 -60.14 -22.64
N GLN A 154 -24.44 -61.15 -22.64
CA GLN A 154 -23.62 -61.48 -21.47
C GLN A 154 -22.65 -60.36 -21.13
N GLN A 155 -22.03 -59.72 -22.14
CA GLN A 155 -21.13 -58.59 -21.94
C GLN A 155 -21.84 -57.41 -21.28
N SER A 156 -23.05 -57.07 -21.75
CA SER A 156 -23.87 -56.00 -21.16
C SER A 156 -24.23 -56.28 -19.71
N LYS A 157 -24.66 -57.52 -19.41
CA LYS A 157 -24.99 -57.93 -18.03
C LYS A 157 -23.79 -57.88 -17.10
N LEU A 158 -22.62 -58.33 -17.57
CA LEU A 158 -21.40 -58.31 -16.78
C LEU A 158 -20.96 -56.87 -16.50
N ASN A 159 -21.09 -55.97 -17.48
CA ASN A 159 -20.84 -54.54 -17.28
C ASN A 159 -21.76 -53.94 -16.21
N GLU A 160 -23.07 -54.20 -16.31
CA GLU A 160 -24.07 -53.69 -15.37
C GLU A 160 -23.77 -54.13 -13.92
N VAL A 161 -23.41 -55.41 -13.72
CA VAL A 161 -23.04 -55.92 -12.40
C VAL A 161 -21.77 -55.23 -11.88
N LEU A 162 -20.73 -55.13 -12.70
CA LEU A 162 -19.46 -54.52 -12.30
C LEU A 162 -19.61 -53.02 -11.99
N GLU A 163 -20.36 -52.27 -12.81
CA GLU A 163 -20.67 -50.87 -12.56
C GLU A 163 -21.48 -50.68 -11.29
N GLY A 164 -22.48 -51.55 -11.05
CA GLY A 164 -23.28 -51.53 -9.84
C GLY A 164 -22.45 -51.72 -8.57
N GLU A 165 -21.54 -52.70 -8.56
CA GLU A 165 -20.65 -52.95 -7.42
C GLU A 165 -19.67 -51.82 -7.18
N ILE A 166 -19.05 -51.26 -8.24
CA ILE A 166 -18.14 -50.12 -8.10
C ILE A 166 -18.87 -48.90 -7.57
N ARG A 167 -20.08 -48.61 -8.08
CA ARG A 167 -20.90 -47.50 -7.59
C ARG A 167 -21.28 -47.70 -6.13
N SER A 168 -21.72 -48.90 -5.74
CA SER A 168 -22.03 -49.25 -4.35
C SER A 168 -20.83 -49.03 -3.42
N ALA A 169 -19.64 -49.46 -3.83
CA ALA A 169 -18.41 -49.24 -3.08
C ALA A 169 -18.06 -47.75 -2.94
N LEU A 170 -18.16 -46.98 -4.01
CA LEU A 170 -17.91 -45.52 -4.01
C LEU A 170 -18.92 -44.77 -3.13
N GLU A 171 -20.20 -45.17 -3.15
CA GLU A 171 -21.23 -44.61 -2.28
C GLU A 171 -21.00 -44.97 -0.80
N GLY A 172 -20.52 -46.19 -0.52
CA GLY A 172 -20.12 -46.62 0.81
C GLY A 172 -18.97 -45.76 1.36
N LEU A 173 -17.95 -45.52 0.54
CA LEU A 173 -16.83 -44.63 0.88
C LEU A 173 -17.32 -43.20 1.15
N SER A 174 -18.16 -42.65 0.26
CA SER A 174 -18.76 -41.32 0.41
C SER A 174 -19.54 -41.18 1.73
N ARG A 175 -20.31 -42.21 2.12
CA ARG A 175 -21.00 -42.24 3.41
C ARG A 175 -20.03 -42.27 4.59
N SER A 176 -18.99 -43.09 4.54
CA SER A 176 -18.00 -43.18 5.62
C SER A 176 -17.25 -41.86 5.86
N MET A 177 -16.97 -41.12 4.79
CA MET A 177 -16.26 -39.84 4.87
C MET A 177 -17.11 -38.72 5.50
N LYS A 178 -18.44 -38.76 5.30
CA LYS A 178 -19.37 -37.77 5.87
C LYS A 178 -19.59 -37.91 7.38
N VAL A 179 -19.18 -39.02 7.98
CA VAL A 179 -19.44 -39.32 9.41
C VAL A 179 -18.31 -38.81 10.33
N SER A 180 -17.25 -38.21 9.78
CA SER A 180 -16.09 -37.74 10.55
C SER A 180 -16.11 -36.24 10.89
N GLU A 181 -17.24 -35.56 10.72
CA GLU A 181 -17.52 -34.23 11.31
C GLU A 181 -18.22 -34.38 12.67
#